data_AF-A0A6F9BKU8-F1
#
_entry.id   AF-A0A6F9BKU8-F1
#
_cell.length_a   1.000
_cell.length_b   1.000
_cell.length_c   1.000
_cell.angle_alpha   90.00
_cell.angle_beta   90.00
_cell.angle_gamma   90.00
#
_symmetry.space_group_name_H-M   'P 1'
#
loop_
_entity.id
_entity.type
_entity.pdbx_description
1 polymer ?
#
loop_
_entity_poly.entity_id
_entity_poly.type
_entity_poly.pdbx_seq_one_letter_code
_entity_poly.pdbx_strand_id
1 'polypeptide(L)'
;MFLVNIHMSDPKKDCVNDAKRRTLEYDSLCRIKPLMGAMWIASRAYYHPYRTLSIDERMMASKAISQKPQYIKAKPVKWGFKLVVLADSSDGYTIDISVYTGKSNFSSGNRHAYDAVMRLIQPSYLGTGYHL
;
A
#
# COMPACT_ATOMS: atom_id res chain seq x y z
N MET A 1 -8.57 -11.48 26.02
CA MET A 1 -8.19 -11.57 24.59
C MET A 1 -9.35 -11.00 23.78
N PHE A 2 -9.33 -9.70 23.44
CA PHE A 2 -10.49 -8.95 22.89
C PHE A 2 -10.34 -8.53 21.41
N LEU A 3 -9.29 -8.96 20.71
CA LEU A 3 -8.95 -8.46 19.37
C LEU A 3 -9.62 -9.20 18.19
N VAL A 4 -10.47 -10.20 18.46
CA VAL A 4 -11.04 -11.06 17.39
C VAL A 4 -12.22 -10.43 16.64
N ASN A 5 -12.82 -9.37 17.19
CA ASN A 5 -14.02 -8.73 16.62
C ASN A 5 -13.71 -7.40 15.89
N ILE A 6 -12.43 -7.10 15.66
CA ILE A 6 -12.06 -5.90 14.89
C ILE A 6 -12.21 -6.21 13.41
N HIS A 7 -13.08 -5.46 12.75
CA HIS A 7 -13.31 -5.55 11.31
C HIS A 7 -13.20 -4.16 10.69
N MET A 8 -12.33 -4.01 9.68
CA MET A 8 -11.98 -2.71 9.07
C MET A 8 -12.79 -2.39 7.81
N SER A 9 -13.51 -3.38 7.28
CA SER A 9 -14.33 -3.29 6.08
C SER A 9 -15.80 -3.51 6.39
N ASP A 10 -16.66 -3.33 5.38
CA ASP A 10 -18.07 -3.71 5.47
C ASP A 10 -18.19 -5.21 5.15
N PRO A 11 -18.72 -6.06 6.06
CA PRO A 11 -18.84 -7.49 5.83
C PRO A 11 -19.59 -7.84 4.55
N LYS A 12 -20.59 -7.03 4.15
CA LYS A 12 -21.36 -7.28 2.92
C LYS A 12 -20.50 -7.08 1.67
N LYS A 13 -19.63 -6.06 1.67
CA LYS A 13 -18.68 -5.80 0.58
C LYS A 13 -17.62 -6.89 0.51
N ASP A 14 -17.20 -7.40 1.67
CA ASP A 14 -16.26 -8.51 1.75
C ASP A 14 -16.85 -9.79 1.15
N CYS A 15 -18.12 -10.12 1.45
CA CYS A 15 -18.79 -11.27 0.83
C CYS A 15 -18.83 -11.17 -0.70
N VAL A 16 -19.11 -9.97 -1.23
CA VAL A 16 -19.11 -9.72 -2.69
C VAL A 16 -17.71 -9.89 -3.28
N ASN A 17 -16.67 -9.39 -2.61
CA ASN A 17 -15.28 -9.57 -3.05
C ASN A 17 -14.84 -11.04 -2.97
N ASP A 18 -15.20 -11.73 -1.90
CA ASP A 18 -14.88 -13.14 -1.69
C ASP A 18 -15.55 -14.05 -2.74
N ALA A 19 -16.75 -13.69 -3.20
CA ALA A 19 -17.41 -14.38 -4.32
C ALA A 19 -16.62 -14.26 -5.64
N LYS A 20 -15.82 -13.20 -5.80
CA LYS A 20 -14.95 -12.98 -6.96
C LYS A 20 -13.59 -13.68 -6.84
N ARG A 21 -13.33 -14.42 -5.76
CA ARG A 21 -12.03 -15.06 -5.53
C ARG A 21 -11.63 -15.93 -6.72
N ARG A 22 -10.36 -15.84 -7.14
CA ARG A 22 -9.77 -16.49 -8.33
C ARG A 22 -10.16 -15.85 -9.68
N THR A 23 -10.98 -14.81 -9.69
CA THR A 23 -11.19 -13.98 -10.88
C THR A 23 -10.21 -12.80 -10.90
N LEU A 24 -10.09 -12.15 -12.05
CA LEU A 24 -9.31 -10.90 -12.18
C LEU A 24 -9.92 -9.75 -11.38
N GLU A 25 -11.22 -9.82 -11.05
CA GLU A 25 -11.90 -8.79 -10.27
C GLU A 25 -11.69 -8.91 -8.75
N TYR A 26 -11.02 -9.96 -8.29
CA TYR A 26 -10.74 -10.16 -6.88
C TYR A 26 -9.74 -9.12 -6.36
N ASP A 27 -10.14 -8.38 -5.33
CA ASP A 27 -9.28 -7.42 -4.66
C ASP A 27 -8.74 -7.98 -3.34
N SER A 28 -7.45 -8.34 -3.36
CA SER A 28 -6.78 -8.91 -2.20
C SER A 28 -6.67 -7.97 -0.99
N LEU A 29 -6.77 -6.65 -1.21
CA LEU A 29 -6.66 -5.64 -0.16
C LEU A 29 -8.02 -5.11 0.31
N CYS A 30 -9.14 -5.62 -0.24
CA CYS A 30 -10.50 -5.12 0.01
C CYS A 30 -10.79 -4.86 1.49
N ARG A 31 -10.35 -5.78 2.37
CA ARG A 31 -10.61 -5.72 3.81
C ARG A 31 -9.86 -4.61 4.55
N ILE A 32 -8.69 -4.21 4.05
CA ILE A 32 -7.84 -3.18 4.69
C ILE A 32 -7.91 -1.83 3.97
N LYS A 33 -8.40 -1.80 2.74
CA LYS A 33 -8.53 -0.58 1.93
C LYS A 33 -9.27 0.55 2.62
N PRO A 34 -10.36 0.34 3.38
CA PRO A 34 -11.04 1.44 4.07
C PRO A 34 -10.13 2.13 5.10
N LEU A 35 -9.38 1.34 5.88
CA LEU A 35 -8.41 1.88 6.83
C LEU A 35 -7.29 2.63 6.09
N MET A 36 -6.72 2.02 5.05
CA MET A 36 -5.65 2.67 4.26
C MET A 36 -6.13 4.00 3.67
N GLY A 37 -7.34 4.04 3.10
CA GLY A 37 -7.95 5.24 2.56
C GLY A 37 -8.14 6.33 3.63
N ALA A 38 -8.62 5.95 4.82
CA ALA A 38 -8.76 6.88 5.94
C ALA A 38 -7.41 7.44 6.39
N MET A 39 -6.37 6.61 6.47
CA MET A 39 -5.01 7.05 6.80
C MET A 39 -4.48 8.04 5.77
N TRP A 40 -4.63 7.75 4.47
CA TRP A 40 -4.21 8.68 3.42
C TRP A 40 -4.96 10.00 3.48
N ILE A 41 -6.28 9.97 3.63
CA ILE A 41 -7.08 11.21 3.74
C ILE A 41 -6.59 12.05 4.93
N ALA A 42 -6.37 11.44 6.08
CA ALA A 42 -5.88 12.14 7.26
C ALA A 42 -4.47 12.70 7.05
N SER A 43 -3.52 11.87 6.60
CA SER A 43 -2.14 12.32 6.34
C SER A 43 -2.10 13.51 5.38
N ARG A 44 -2.89 13.45 4.30
CA ARG A 44 -2.96 14.50 3.29
C ARG A 44 -3.65 15.79 3.79
N ALA A 45 -4.57 15.68 4.73
CA ALA A 45 -5.27 16.83 5.30
C ALA A 45 -4.43 17.60 6.33
N TYR A 46 -3.55 16.89 7.05
CA TYR A 46 -2.84 17.47 8.19
C TYR A 46 -1.32 17.63 7.99
N TYR A 47 -0.75 17.06 6.93
CA TYR A 47 0.67 17.15 6.64
C TYR A 47 0.94 17.62 5.21
N HIS A 48 1.74 18.67 5.08
CA HIS A 48 2.27 19.13 3.80
C HIS A 48 3.77 18.82 3.74
N PRO A 49 4.22 17.98 2.79
CA PRO A 49 5.61 17.58 2.74
C PRO A 49 6.52 18.71 2.27
N TYR A 50 7.77 18.67 2.72
CA TYR A 50 8.86 19.49 2.21
C TYR A 50 9.26 19.07 0.79
N ARG A 51 10.14 19.87 0.18
CA ARG A 51 10.50 19.75 -1.22
C ARG A 51 11.11 18.38 -1.60
N THR A 52 11.83 17.73 -0.69
CA THR A 52 12.54 16.48 -0.95
C THR A 52 11.78 15.28 -0.42
N LEU A 53 11.38 14.41 -1.33
CA LEU A 53 10.69 13.16 -1.04
C LEU A 53 11.64 11.99 -1.26
N SER A 54 11.29 10.86 -0.67
CA SER A 54 11.97 9.59 -0.86
C SER A 54 10.95 8.49 -1.12
N ILE A 55 11.30 7.58 -2.02
CA ILE A 55 10.56 6.34 -2.22
C ILE A 55 11.48 5.18 -1.85
N ASP A 56 11.03 4.34 -0.92
CA ASP A 56 11.76 3.14 -0.53
C ASP A 56 10.84 1.92 -0.40
N GLU A 57 11.44 0.74 -0.58
CA GLU A 57 10.80 -0.53 -0.34
C GLU A 57 10.93 -0.94 1.13
N ARG A 58 9.80 -1.08 1.81
CA ARG A 58 9.74 -1.55 3.21
C ARG A 58 9.14 -2.96 3.28
N MET A 59 9.71 -3.80 4.15
CA MET A 59 9.12 -5.11 4.46
C MET A 59 8.36 -5.05 5.77
N MET A 60 7.10 -5.48 5.77
CA MET A 60 6.29 -5.59 6.97
C MET A 60 6.06 -7.07 7.32
N ALA A 61 6.53 -7.49 8.49
CA ALA A 61 6.33 -8.86 8.96
C ALA A 61 4.84 -9.16 9.10
N SER A 62 4.41 -10.32 8.63
CA SER A 62 3.05 -10.80 8.81
C SER A 62 3.05 -12.26 9.17
N LYS A 63 2.21 -12.61 10.15
CA LYS A 63 1.86 -14.00 10.48
C LYS A 63 0.52 -14.41 9.84
N ALA A 64 -0.10 -13.53 9.05
CA ALA A 64 -1.41 -13.78 8.45
C ALA A 64 -1.31 -14.81 7.31
N ILE A 65 -2.18 -15.83 7.37
CA ILE A 65 -2.22 -16.95 6.41
C ILE A 65 -2.85 -16.55 5.06
N SER A 66 -3.56 -15.42 5.01
CA SER A 66 -4.45 -15.05 3.90
C SER A 66 -3.76 -14.58 2.62
N GLN A 67 -2.52 -14.09 2.68
CA GLN A 67 -1.75 -13.64 1.52
C GLN A 67 -0.35 -14.22 1.53
N LYS A 68 0.21 -14.50 0.34
CA LYS A 68 1.56 -15.05 0.20
C LYS A 68 2.60 -13.96 0.53
N PRO A 69 3.32 -14.05 1.64
CA PRO A 69 4.39 -13.10 1.94
C PRO A 69 5.47 -13.16 0.86
N GLN A 70 6.05 -12.02 0.55
CA GLN A 70 7.24 -11.91 -0.30
C GLN A 70 8.49 -12.22 0.50
N TYR A 71 9.45 -12.86 -0.16
CA TYR A 71 10.78 -13.11 0.39
C TYR A 71 11.79 -12.11 -0.19
N ILE A 72 12.50 -11.38 0.68
CA ILE A 72 13.62 -10.51 0.28
C ILE A 72 14.82 -10.82 1.17
N LYS A 73 15.86 -11.44 0.58
CA LYS A 73 17.06 -11.91 1.30
C LYS A 73 17.79 -10.79 2.05
N ALA A 74 17.83 -9.58 1.48
CA ALA A 74 18.61 -8.44 1.97
C ALA A 74 17.91 -7.63 3.07
N LYS A 75 16.63 -7.88 3.37
CA LYS A 75 15.90 -7.14 4.40
C LYS A 75 15.98 -7.88 5.75
N PRO A 76 16.04 -7.15 6.90
CA PRO A 76 16.08 -7.77 8.23
C PRO A 76 14.87 -8.69 8.48
N VAL A 77 13.68 -8.20 8.12
CA VAL A 77 12.49 -9.05 7.97
C VAL A 77 12.52 -9.63 6.56
N LYS A 78 12.78 -10.93 6.45
CA LYS A 78 12.92 -11.58 5.14
C LYS A 78 11.59 -11.99 4.52
N TRP A 79 10.59 -12.32 5.32
CA TRP A 79 9.26 -12.75 4.88
C TRP A 79 8.20 -11.75 5.34
N GLY A 80 7.44 -11.19 4.42
CA GLY A 80 6.38 -10.25 4.78
C GLY A 80 5.66 -9.62 3.60
N PHE A 81 4.87 -8.59 3.89
CA PHE A 81 4.29 -7.73 2.88
C PHE A 81 5.35 -6.74 2.40
N LYS A 82 5.62 -6.76 1.09
CA LYS A 82 6.44 -5.76 0.45
C LYS A 82 5.59 -4.50 0.22
N LEU A 83 6.04 -3.39 0.79
CA LEU A 83 5.45 -2.07 0.66
C LEU A 83 6.41 -1.18 -0.13
N VAL A 84 5.87 -0.32 -0.98
CA VAL A 84 6.60 0.83 -1.52
C VAL A 84 6.04 2.06 -0.82
N VAL A 85 6.90 2.82 -0.15
CA VAL A 85 6.50 3.91 0.74
C VAL A 85 7.01 5.22 0.16
N LEU A 86 6.12 6.19 0.01
CA LEU A 86 6.47 7.59 -0.26
C LEU A 86 6.57 8.31 1.09
N ALA A 87 7.74 8.84 1.39
CA ALA A 87 7.99 9.59 2.61
C ALA A 87 8.68 10.91 2.34
N ASP A 88 8.49 11.86 3.24
CA ASP A 88 9.29 13.08 3.28
C ASP A 88 10.71 12.74 3.75
N SER A 89 11.71 13.18 2.99
CA SER A 89 13.11 12.86 3.29
C SER A 89 13.65 13.64 4.49
N SER A 90 13.03 14.76 4.86
CA SER A 90 13.53 15.64 5.92
C SER A 90 13.19 15.14 7.31
N ASP A 91 11.99 14.60 7.51
CA ASP A 91 11.49 14.14 8.81
C ASP A 91 11.06 12.66 8.82
N GLY A 92 11.07 12.00 7.67
CA GLY A 92 10.67 10.60 7.52
C GLY A 92 9.16 10.37 7.55
N TYR A 93 8.33 11.42 7.49
CA TYR A 93 6.88 11.30 7.52
C TYR A 93 6.36 10.51 6.31
N THR A 94 5.52 9.49 6.56
CA THR A 94 4.96 8.68 5.48
C THR A 94 3.73 9.36 4.88
N ILE A 95 3.83 9.71 3.59
CA ILE A 95 2.79 10.42 2.85
C ILE A 95 1.81 9.42 2.24
N ASP A 96 2.33 8.35 1.60
CA ASP A 96 1.51 7.34 0.93
C ASP A 96 2.25 5.98 0.88
N ILE A 97 1.49 4.89 0.72
CA ILE A 97 2.00 3.52 0.73
C ILE A 97 1.29 2.69 -0.34
N SER A 98 2.06 2.02 -1.20
CA SER A 98 1.56 1.05 -2.16
C SER A 98 1.94 -0.36 -1.70
N VAL A 99 0.94 -1.22 -1.48
CA VAL A 99 1.14 -2.62 -1.09
C VAL A 99 1.35 -3.47 -2.34
N TYR A 100 2.39 -4.29 -2.36
CA TYR A 100 2.62 -5.23 -3.45
C TYR A 100 1.67 -6.44 -3.32
N THR A 101 0.80 -6.63 -4.31
CA THR A 101 -0.19 -7.72 -4.35
C THR A 101 0.18 -8.84 -5.31
N GLY A 102 1.40 -8.85 -5.86
CA GLY A 102 1.79 -9.81 -6.90
C GLY A 102 1.45 -9.29 -8.30
N LYS A 103 0.49 -9.95 -8.97
CA LYS A 103 0.05 -9.57 -10.32
C LYS A 103 -0.86 -8.36 -10.27
N SER A 104 -0.46 -7.25 -10.88
CA SER A 104 -1.31 -6.08 -11.07
C SER A 104 -2.10 -6.21 -12.37
N ASN A 105 -3.42 -6.01 -12.32
CA ASN A 105 -4.28 -5.99 -13.52
C ASN A 105 -4.04 -4.77 -14.42
N PHE A 106 -3.34 -3.76 -13.89
CA PHE A 106 -2.92 -2.56 -14.60
C PHE A 106 -1.40 -2.58 -14.68
N SER A 107 -0.87 -3.22 -15.73
CA SER A 107 0.53 -3.13 -16.10
C SER A 107 0.64 -2.17 -17.28
N SER A 108 1.40 -1.08 -17.14
CA SER A 108 1.61 -0.15 -18.26
C SER A 108 2.60 -0.68 -19.30
N GLY A 109 2.90 -1.99 -19.29
CA GLY A 109 4.03 -2.61 -19.99
C GLY A 109 5.39 -2.39 -19.31
N ASN A 110 5.45 -1.58 -18.25
CA ASN A 110 6.66 -1.30 -17.50
C ASN A 110 6.89 -2.30 -16.35
N ARG A 111 8.04 -2.18 -15.69
CA ARG A 111 8.38 -2.99 -14.50
C ARG A 111 7.44 -2.63 -13.34
N HIS A 112 7.03 -3.62 -12.54
CA HIS A 112 6.16 -3.40 -11.38
C HIS A 112 6.63 -2.30 -10.40
N ALA A 113 7.95 -2.10 -10.25
CA ALA A 113 8.50 -1.02 -9.44
C ALA A 113 8.13 0.37 -9.98
N TYR A 114 8.18 0.54 -11.30
CA TYR A 114 7.78 1.79 -11.97
C TYR A 114 6.29 2.06 -11.73
N ASP A 115 5.43 1.08 -11.93
CA ASP A 115 3.98 1.24 -11.73
C ASP A 115 3.64 1.55 -10.26
N ALA A 116 4.38 0.98 -9.31
CA ALA A 116 4.21 1.29 -7.89
C ALA A 116 4.64 2.74 -7.58
N VAL A 117 5.77 3.19 -8.12
CA VAL A 117 6.25 4.58 -7.99
C VAL A 117 5.25 5.56 -8.59
N MET A 118 4.76 5.31 -9.81
CA MET A 118 3.82 6.20 -10.48
C MET A 118 2.44 6.22 -9.82
N ARG A 119 2.04 5.17 -9.09
CA ARG A 119 0.81 5.18 -8.27
C ARG A 119 0.93 6.10 -7.05
N LEU A 120 2.13 6.25 -6.51
CA LEU A 120 2.41 7.08 -5.33
C LEU A 120 2.62 8.55 -5.69
N ILE A 121 3.32 8.80 -6.80
CA ILE A 121 3.52 10.15 -7.32
C ILE A 121 2.26 10.55 -8.10
N GLN A 122 1.29 11.13 -7.42
CA GLN A 122 0.06 11.64 -8.03
C GLN A 122 0.10 13.16 -8.16
N PRO A 123 0.36 13.74 -9.35
CA PRO A 123 0.40 15.20 -9.53
C PRO A 123 -0.92 15.89 -9.18
N SER A 124 -2.05 15.19 -9.30
CA SER A 124 -3.37 15.70 -8.91
C SER A 124 -3.47 16.08 -7.43
N TYR A 125 -2.68 15.44 -6.58
CA TYR A 125 -2.63 15.70 -5.14
C TYR A 125 -1.33 16.42 -4.75
N LEU A 126 -0.19 15.89 -5.18
CA LEU A 126 1.12 16.40 -4.78
C LEU A 126 1.47 17.72 -5.48
N GLY A 127 0.90 18.00 -6.65
CA GLY A 127 1.31 19.13 -7.47
C GLY A 127 2.68 18.92 -8.11
N THR A 128 3.47 20.00 -8.22
CA THR A 128 4.80 20.02 -8.86
C THR A 128 5.83 20.71 -7.96
N GLY A 129 7.12 20.57 -8.28
CA GLY A 129 8.21 21.25 -7.56
C GLY A 129 8.94 20.39 -6.51
N TYR A 130 8.50 19.15 -6.31
CA TYR A 130 9.16 18.17 -5.46
C TYR A 130 10.33 17.48 -6.17
N HIS A 131 11.35 17.12 -5.38
CA HIS A 131 12.49 16.30 -5.79
C HIS A 131 12.38 14.93 -5.17
N LEU A 132 12.84 13.92 -5.89
CA LEU A 132 12.68 12.51 -5.54
C LEU A 132 14.01 11.77 -5.70
#